data_AF-A0A5C5X4G8-F1
#
_entry.id   AF-A0A5C5X4G8-F1
#
_cell.length_a   1.000
_cell.length_b   1.000
_cell.length_c   1.000
_cell.angle_alpha   90.00
_cell.angle_beta   90.00
_cell.angle_gamma   90.00
#
_symmetry.space_group_name_H-M   'P 1'
#
loop_
_entity.id
_entity.type
_entity.pdbx_description
1 polymer ?
#
loop_
_entity_poly.entity_id
_entity_poly.type
_entity_poly.pdbx_seq_one_letter_code
_entity_poly.pdbx_strand_id
1 'polypeptide(L)'
;MTTALTTSEKRTLEACELDIEKGASMVGRAMQTIRDDRLYRATHKTFEAYCQERWKISRQHAHNKIAHTEVVAAITDQLPEMSTMVDKIPERATRQIRDLEPEQQAKVIEVASKQGTQVPTSKAVASAKEQLEDFLEGDDEEETEEAPSPSIILDDCNRSVPDHLSAHYELGARIASCARTLDATLRELNELGKLPGSEFLHVADLETRLRAAKKEIRDSRYWTACPRCDGSGKCDLCGFRRFIPVSSKGLLTQPEKDVLKCN
;
A
#
# COMPACT_ATOMS: atom_id res chain seq x y z
N MET A 1 17.19 -23.42 -26.33
CA MET A 1 16.45 -24.67 -26.59
C MET A 1 14.97 -24.35 -26.38
N THR A 2 14.14 -24.54 -27.40
CA THR A 2 12.69 -24.29 -27.37
C THR A 2 12.02 -25.43 -26.61
N THR A 3 11.55 -25.16 -25.39
CA THR A 3 10.90 -26.17 -24.55
C THR A 3 9.44 -26.31 -24.97
N ALA A 4 8.99 -27.54 -25.24
CA ALA A 4 7.61 -27.79 -25.66
C ALA A 4 6.61 -27.47 -24.54
N LEU A 5 5.46 -26.89 -24.90
CA LEU A 5 4.32 -26.70 -23.98
C LEU A 5 3.56 -28.01 -23.77
N THR A 6 3.10 -28.24 -22.54
CA THR A 6 2.16 -29.33 -22.23
C THR A 6 0.78 -29.07 -22.85
N THR A 7 -0.06 -30.11 -22.92
CA THR A 7 -1.43 -29.99 -23.44
C THR A 7 -2.26 -28.96 -22.65
N SER A 8 -2.06 -28.88 -21.32
CA SER A 8 -2.74 -27.89 -20.48
C SER A 8 -2.30 -26.47 -20.82
N GLU A 9 -0.99 -26.24 -20.92
CA GLU A 9 -0.44 -24.91 -21.26
C GLU A 9 -0.82 -24.45 -22.66
N LYS A 10 -0.93 -25.37 -23.62
CA LYS A 10 -1.44 -25.05 -24.96
C LYS A 10 -2.88 -24.55 -24.91
N ARG A 11 -3.75 -25.22 -24.14
CA ARG A 11 -5.13 -24.77 -23.93
C ARG A 11 -5.20 -23.42 -23.24
N THR A 12 -4.36 -23.19 -22.22
CA THR A 12 -4.27 -21.88 -21.56
C THR A 12 -3.83 -20.81 -22.54
N LEU A 13 -2.79 -21.07 -23.34
CA LEU A 13 -2.31 -20.14 -24.36
C LEU A 13 -3.43 -19.83 -25.36
N GLU A 14 -4.10 -20.84 -25.91
CA GLU A 14 -5.22 -20.66 -26.84
C GLU A 14 -6.35 -19.81 -26.25
N ALA A 15 -6.72 -20.02 -24.98
CA ALA A 15 -7.71 -19.21 -24.29
C ALA A 15 -7.25 -17.75 -24.14
N CYS A 16 -6.00 -17.52 -23.72
CA CYS A 16 -5.44 -16.19 -23.61
C CYS A 16 -5.34 -15.49 -24.98
N GLU A 17 -4.94 -16.18 -26.04
CA GLU A 17 -4.89 -15.61 -27.40
C GLU A 17 -6.28 -15.19 -27.88
N LEU A 18 -7.30 -16.01 -27.60
CA LEU A 18 -8.69 -15.71 -27.94
C LEU A 18 -9.23 -14.49 -27.16
N ASP A 19 -8.85 -14.33 -25.89
CA ASP A 19 -9.20 -13.14 -25.10
C ASP A 19 -8.52 -11.87 -25.63
N ILE A 20 -7.27 -11.98 -26.11
CA ILE A 20 -6.54 -10.87 -26.73
C ILE A 20 -7.20 -10.47 -28.06
N GLU A 21 -7.55 -11.45 -28.90
CA GLU A 21 -8.18 -11.23 -30.21
C GLU A 21 -9.55 -10.56 -30.10
N LYS A 22 -10.34 -10.92 -29.07
CA LYS A 22 -11.64 -10.30 -28.80
C LYS A 22 -11.55 -8.85 -28.29
N GLY A 23 -10.36 -8.36 -27.94
CA GLY A 23 -10.17 -6.98 -27.47
C GLY A 23 -10.91 -6.66 -26.16
N ALA A 24 -11.16 -7.66 -25.32
CA ALA A 24 -11.92 -7.51 -24.08
C ALA A 24 -11.14 -6.69 -23.02
N SER A 25 -11.82 -6.27 -21.95
CA SER A 25 -11.18 -5.72 -20.73
C SER A 25 -10.10 -6.64 -20.13
N MET A 26 -10.12 -7.92 -20.52
CA MET A 26 -9.20 -8.98 -20.08
C MET A 26 -7.88 -9.07 -20.85
N VAL A 27 -7.64 -8.25 -21.89
CA VAL A 27 -6.42 -8.33 -22.72
C VAL A 27 -5.14 -8.24 -21.88
N GLY A 28 -5.09 -7.33 -20.90
CA GLY A 28 -3.90 -7.18 -20.04
C GLY A 28 -3.68 -8.39 -19.12
N ARG A 29 -4.76 -9.01 -18.62
CA ARG A 29 -4.69 -10.25 -17.80
C ARG A 29 -4.23 -11.45 -18.62
N ALA A 30 -4.72 -11.58 -19.85
CA ALA A 30 -4.27 -12.62 -20.77
C ALA A 30 -2.78 -12.46 -21.11
N MET A 31 -2.33 -11.22 -21.38
CA MET A 31 -0.91 -10.91 -21.59
C MET A 31 -0.04 -11.19 -20.36
N GLN A 32 -0.54 -10.87 -19.16
CA GLN A 32 0.12 -11.16 -17.89
C GLN A 32 0.30 -12.68 -17.71
N THR A 33 -0.76 -13.46 -17.92
CA THR A 33 -0.74 -14.93 -17.81
C THR A 33 0.28 -15.53 -18.78
N ILE A 34 0.28 -15.10 -20.05
CA ILE A 34 1.25 -15.55 -21.06
C ILE A 34 2.70 -15.24 -20.64
N ARG A 35 2.94 -14.06 -20.04
CA ARG A 35 4.26 -13.62 -19.57
C ARG A 35 4.73 -14.46 -18.39
N ASP A 36 3.90 -14.56 -17.36
CA ASP A 36 4.25 -15.12 -16.06
C ASP A 36 4.43 -16.65 -16.15
N ASP A 37 3.55 -17.34 -16.89
CA ASP A 37 3.66 -18.78 -17.16
C ASP A 37 4.61 -19.12 -18.33
N ARG A 38 5.20 -18.09 -18.95
CA ARG A 38 6.11 -18.20 -20.10
C ARG A 38 5.53 -19.03 -21.24
N LEU A 39 4.25 -18.87 -21.55
CA LEU A 39 3.55 -19.67 -22.56
C LEU A 39 4.07 -19.41 -23.99
N TYR A 40 4.79 -18.31 -24.20
CA TYR A 40 5.46 -17.99 -25.48
C TYR A 40 6.71 -18.84 -25.76
N ARG A 41 7.26 -19.56 -24.76
CA ARG A 41 8.60 -20.18 -24.83
C ARG A 41 8.78 -21.25 -25.90
N ALA A 42 7.69 -21.84 -26.40
CA ALA A 42 7.75 -22.84 -27.46
C ALA A 42 7.99 -22.25 -28.86
N THR A 43 7.69 -20.97 -29.05
CA THR A 43 7.80 -20.29 -30.35
C THR A 43 8.78 -19.13 -30.32
N HIS A 44 8.90 -18.43 -29.20
CA HIS A 44 9.71 -17.21 -29.07
C HIS A 44 10.65 -17.28 -27.87
N LYS A 45 11.80 -16.60 -27.96
CA LYS A 45 12.79 -16.52 -26.88
C LYS A 45 12.36 -15.57 -25.76
N THR A 46 11.62 -14.52 -26.09
CA THR A 46 11.17 -13.50 -25.15
C THR A 46 9.70 -13.20 -25.35
N PHE A 47 9.05 -12.72 -24.29
CA PHE A 47 7.67 -12.29 -24.33
C PHE A 47 7.49 -11.14 -25.33
N GLU A 48 8.45 -10.22 -25.39
CA GLU A 48 8.43 -9.09 -26.30
C GLU A 48 8.44 -9.51 -27.77
N ALA A 49 9.26 -10.50 -28.13
CA ALA A 49 9.30 -11.04 -29.49
C ALA A 49 7.94 -11.65 -29.86
N TYR A 50 7.34 -12.41 -28.93
CA TYR A 50 6.00 -12.95 -29.11
C TYR A 50 4.94 -11.85 -29.32
N CYS A 51 4.91 -10.82 -28.47
CA CYS A 51 3.97 -9.70 -28.62
C CYS A 51 4.14 -8.95 -29.95
N GLN A 52 5.39 -8.70 -30.35
CA GLN A 52 5.69 -7.98 -31.58
C GLN A 52 5.34 -8.81 -32.83
N GLU A 53 5.66 -10.10 -32.84
CA GLU A 53 5.45 -10.95 -34.02
C GLU A 53 3.98 -11.35 -34.18
N ARG A 54 3.33 -11.80 -33.09
CA ARG A 54 1.95 -12.33 -33.09
C ARG A 54 0.89 -11.23 -33.10
N TRP A 55 1.10 -10.18 -32.31
CA TRP A 55 0.08 -9.16 -32.04
C TRP A 55 0.41 -7.78 -32.63
N LYS A 56 1.61 -7.61 -33.19
CA LYS A 56 2.12 -6.31 -33.69
C LYS A 56 2.10 -5.22 -32.62
N ILE A 57 2.26 -5.62 -31.36
CA ILE A 57 2.26 -4.74 -30.20
C ILE A 57 3.70 -4.51 -29.74
N SER A 58 4.08 -3.23 -29.57
CA SER A 58 5.39 -2.87 -29.07
C SER A 58 5.59 -3.36 -27.63
N ARG A 59 6.86 -3.63 -27.26
CA ARG A 59 7.25 -3.95 -25.88
C ARG A 59 6.60 -3.01 -24.86
N GLN A 60 6.72 -1.71 -25.09
CA GLN A 60 6.19 -0.70 -24.18
C GLN A 60 4.68 -0.83 -24.03
N HIS A 61 3.95 -1.03 -25.13
CA HIS A 61 2.51 -1.13 -25.10
C HIS A 61 2.01 -2.40 -24.40
N ALA A 62 2.70 -3.54 -24.59
CA ALA A 62 2.41 -4.78 -23.88
C ALA A 62 2.60 -4.64 -22.36
N HIS A 63 3.75 -4.13 -21.92
CA HIS A 63 4.05 -3.92 -20.50
C HIS A 63 3.10 -2.91 -19.86
N ASN A 64 2.74 -1.86 -20.59
CA ASN A 64 1.78 -0.86 -20.14
C ASN A 64 0.37 -1.44 -19.93
N LYS A 65 -0.08 -2.34 -20.82
CA LYS A 65 -1.37 -3.05 -20.64
C LYS A 65 -1.37 -3.95 -19.41
N ILE A 66 -0.28 -4.69 -19.19
CA ILE A 66 -0.16 -5.55 -18.01
C ILE A 66 -0.19 -4.71 -16.73
N ALA A 67 0.60 -3.64 -16.69
CA ALA A 67 0.66 -2.72 -15.55
C ALA A 67 -0.69 -2.08 -15.24
N HIS A 68 -1.44 -1.70 -16.28
CA HIS A 68 -2.79 -1.20 -16.12
C HIS A 68 -3.70 -2.22 -15.43
N THR A 69 -3.65 -3.48 -15.84
CA THR A 69 -4.41 -4.57 -15.21
C THR A 69 -3.99 -4.83 -13.77
N GLU A 70 -2.69 -4.78 -13.46
CA GLU A 70 -2.18 -4.95 -12.09
C GLU A 70 -2.73 -3.85 -11.15
N VAL A 71 -2.67 -2.59 -11.57
CA VAL A 71 -3.23 -1.45 -10.80
C VAL A 71 -4.74 -1.57 -10.65
N VAL A 72 -5.46 -1.92 -11.71
CA VAL A 72 -6.92 -2.15 -11.70
C VAL A 72 -7.30 -3.25 -10.72
N ALA A 73 -6.58 -4.38 -10.71
CA ALA A 73 -6.81 -5.47 -9.77
C ALA A 73 -6.58 -5.02 -8.32
N ALA A 74 -5.48 -4.32 -8.06
CA ALA A 74 -5.16 -3.78 -6.73
C ALA A 74 -6.24 -2.82 -6.21
N ILE A 75 -6.75 -1.93 -7.07
CA ILE A 75 -7.86 -1.02 -6.72
C ILE A 75 -9.14 -1.82 -6.44
N THR A 76 -9.45 -2.84 -7.24
CA THR A 76 -10.66 -3.65 -7.08
C THR A 76 -10.66 -4.41 -5.75
N ASP A 77 -9.51 -4.95 -5.34
CA ASP A 77 -9.37 -5.67 -4.07
C ASP A 77 -9.58 -4.74 -2.86
N GLN A 78 -9.13 -3.48 -2.95
CA GLN A 78 -9.25 -2.50 -1.88
C GLN A 78 -10.60 -1.77 -1.87
N LEU A 79 -11.22 -1.57 -3.04
CA LEU A 79 -12.49 -0.84 -3.23
C LEU A 79 -13.50 -1.66 -4.04
N PRO A 80 -14.06 -2.74 -3.46
CA PRO A 80 -15.00 -3.63 -4.17
C PRO A 80 -16.29 -2.91 -4.59
N GLU A 81 -16.70 -1.87 -3.86
CA GLU A 81 -17.87 -1.03 -4.20
C GLU A 81 -17.69 -0.27 -5.52
N MET A 82 -16.44 -0.05 -5.95
CA MET A 82 -16.10 0.63 -7.20
C MET A 82 -15.89 -0.33 -8.38
N SER A 83 -16.07 -1.65 -8.19
CA SER A 83 -15.70 -2.70 -9.17
C SER A 83 -16.27 -2.48 -10.58
N THR A 84 -17.50 -1.96 -10.72
CA THR A 84 -18.12 -1.67 -12.03
C THR A 84 -17.54 -0.44 -12.74
N MET A 85 -16.79 0.40 -12.04
CA MET A 85 -16.14 1.61 -12.58
C MET A 85 -14.67 1.36 -12.91
N VAL A 86 -14.05 0.36 -12.28
CA VAL A 86 -12.63 0.05 -12.48
C VAL A 86 -12.31 -0.31 -13.94
N ASP A 87 -13.22 -1.02 -14.61
CA ASP A 87 -13.11 -1.35 -16.05
C ASP A 87 -13.08 -0.12 -16.99
N LYS A 88 -13.50 1.05 -16.49
CA LYS A 88 -13.54 2.30 -17.25
C LYS A 88 -12.37 3.23 -16.96
N ILE A 89 -11.48 2.86 -16.02
CA ILE A 89 -10.31 3.67 -15.70
C ILE A 89 -9.39 3.68 -16.93
N PRO A 90 -9.02 4.86 -17.46
CA PRO A 90 -8.18 4.91 -18.64
C PRO A 90 -6.74 4.52 -18.28
N GLU A 91 -6.07 3.81 -19.19
CA GLU A 91 -4.69 3.33 -19.02
C GLU A 91 -3.68 4.44 -18.67
N ARG A 92 -3.89 5.65 -19.21
CA ARG A 92 -3.13 6.86 -18.85
C ARG A 92 -3.27 7.27 -17.39
N ALA A 93 -4.41 7.01 -16.74
CA ALA A 93 -4.62 7.31 -15.32
C ALA A 93 -3.87 6.30 -14.43
N THR A 94 -3.96 5.00 -14.72
CA THR A 94 -3.22 3.99 -13.93
C THR A 94 -1.70 4.18 -14.04
N ARG A 95 -1.18 4.67 -15.17
CA ARG A 95 0.25 5.00 -15.32
C ARG A 95 0.75 6.03 -14.31
N GLN A 96 -0.08 7.00 -13.90
CA GLN A 96 0.33 8.06 -12.98
C GLN A 96 0.53 7.57 -11.55
N ILE A 97 -0.19 6.50 -11.18
CA ILE A 97 -0.25 5.96 -9.82
C ILE A 97 0.43 4.59 -9.68
N ARG A 98 0.93 4.01 -10.77
CA ARG A 98 1.48 2.64 -10.77
C ARG A 98 2.65 2.42 -9.81
N ASP A 99 3.38 3.49 -9.52
CA ASP A 99 4.57 3.46 -8.66
C ASP A 99 4.21 3.66 -7.17
N LEU A 100 2.95 3.97 -6.86
CA LEU A 100 2.44 4.13 -5.50
C LEU A 100 2.09 2.76 -4.90
N GLU A 101 2.04 2.68 -3.57
CA GLU A 101 1.58 1.48 -2.86
C GLU A 101 0.10 1.20 -3.16
N PRO A 102 -0.37 -0.08 -3.14
CA PRO A 102 -1.75 -0.44 -3.48
C PRO A 102 -2.83 0.34 -2.71
N GLU A 103 -2.58 0.66 -1.44
CA GLU A 103 -3.49 1.47 -0.61
C GLU A 103 -3.56 2.92 -1.10
N GLN A 104 -2.42 3.50 -1.50
CA GLN A 104 -2.36 4.86 -2.05
C GLN A 104 -3.02 4.92 -3.42
N GLN A 105 -2.83 3.90 -4.27
CA GLN A 105 -3.50 3.79 -5.57
C GLN A 105 -5.02 3.85 -5.42
N ALA A 106 -5.57 3.07 -4.49
CA ALA A 106 -7.00 3.05 -4.19
C ALA A 106 -7.50 4.42 -3.71
N LYS A 107 -6.77 5.06 -2.79
CA LYS A 107 -7.12 6.37 -2.24
C LYS A 107 -7.11 7.47 -3.30
N VAL A 108 -6.11 7.51 -4.18
CA VAL A 108 -6.06 8.49 -5.30
C VAL A 108 -7.27 8.32 -6.21
N ILE A 109 -7.66 7.08 -6.53
CA ILE A 109 -8.82 6.80 -7.38
C ILE A 109 -10.13 7.18 -6.69
N GLU A 110 -10.26 6.92 -5.40
CA GLU A 110 -11.41 7.32 -4.60
C GLU A 110 -11.57 8.85 -4.62
N VAL A 111 -10.50 9.59 -4.33
CA VAL A 111 -10.50 11.06 -4.35
C VAL A 111 -10.81 11.59 -5.76
N ALA A 112 -10.18 11.03 -6.79
CA ALA A 112 -10.41 11.42 -8.19
C ALA A 112 -11.85 11.18 -8.64
N SER A 113 -12.51 10.11 -8.15
CA SER A 113 -13.91 9.82 -8.43
C SER A 113 -14.87 10.83 -7.79
N LYS A 114 -14.51 11.37 -6.61
CA LYS A 114 -15.30 12.37 -5.88
C LYS A 114 -15.19 13.79 -6.47
N GLN A 115 -14.08 14.10 -7.14
CA GLN A 115 -13.78 15.43 -7.71
C GLN A 115 -14.28 15.64 -9.14
N GLY A 116 -14.83 14.61 -9.79
CA GLY A 116 -15.15 14.67 -11.22
C GLY A 116 -16.37 13.87 -11.63
N THR A 117 -16.40 13.51 -12.91
CA THR A 117 -17.37 12.56 -13.46
C THR A 117 -17.12 11.18 -12.86
N GLN A 118 -18.16 10.34 -12.79
CA GLN A 118 -18.16 9.00 -12.20
C GLN A 118 -17.01 8.06 -12.69
N VAL A 119 -16.32 8.39 -13.78
CA VAL A 119 -15.09 7.72 -14.23
C VAL A 119 -13.87 8.62 -13.99
N PRO A 120 -12.87 8.18 -13.18
CA PRO A 120 -11.67 8.96 -12.91
C PRO A 120 -10.89 9.28 -14.18
N THR A 121 -10.85 10.56 -14.57
CA THR A 121 -10.04 11.01 -15.72
C THR A 121 -8.58 11.18 -15.30
N SER A 122 -7.64 11.12 -16.26
CA SER A 122 -6.21 11.34 -15.94
C SER A 122 -5.88 12.72 -15.39
N LYS A 123 -6.75 13.72 -15.60
CA LYS A 123 -6.58 15.04 -14.98
C LYS A 123 -7.02 15.01 -13.51
N ALA A 124 -8.13 14.33 -13.21
CA ALA A 124 -8.60 14.14 -11.84
C ALA A 124 -7.64 13.25 -11.04
N VAL A 125 -7.09 12.20 -11.66
CA VAL A 125 -6.10 11.32 -11.01
C VAL A 125 -4.78 12.05 -10.77
N ALA A 126 -4.31 12.89 -11.70
CA ALA A 126 -3.14 13.73 -11.46
C ALA A 126 -3.38 14.71 -10.29
N SER A 127 -4.51 15.41 -10.27
CA SER A 127 -4.84 16.36 -9.19
C SER A 127 -5.03 15.67 -7.84
N ALA A 128 -5.65 14.48 -7.81
CA ALA A 128 -5.81 13.68 -6.60
C ALA A 128 -4.48 13.08 -6.12
N LYS A 129 -3.58 12.74 -7.05
CA LYS A 129 -2.22 12.31 -6.74
C LYS A 129 -1.41 13.45 -6.15
N GLU A 130 -1.44 14.63 -6.76
CA GLU A 130 -0.80 15.85 -6.25
C GLU A 130 -1.33 16.22 -4.87
N GLN A 131 -2.63 16.15 -4.62
CA GLN A 131 -3.18 16.38 -3.27
C GLN A 131 -2.75 15.32 -2.24
N LEU A 132 -2.44 14.10 -2.70
CA LEU A 132 -1.92 13.06 -1.83
C LEU A 132 -0.41 13.21 -1.63
N GLU A 133 0.32 13.64 -2.66
CA GLU A 133 1.73 14.02 -2.60
C GLU A 133 1.89 15.25 -1.72
N ASP A 134 1.13 16.34 -1.86
CA ASP A 134 1.08 17.47 -0.91
C ASP A 134 0.76 17.03 0.54
N PHE A 135 -0.07 15.99 0.68
CA PHE A 135 -0.38 15.39 1.99
C PHE A 135 0.76 14.50 2.53
N LEU A 136 1.67 14.02 1.68
CA LEU A 136 2.82 13.17 2.02
C LEU A 136 4.14 13.96 2.07
N GLU A 137 4.31 14.99 1.22
CA GLU A 137 5.43 15.93 1.12
C GLU A 137 5.30 17.06 2.14
N GLY A 138 4.10 17.32 2.67
CA GLY A 138 3.93 18.07 3.91
C GLY A 138 4.68 17.46 5.12
N ASP A 139 5.14 16.21 5.00
CA ASP A 139 5.98 15.53 5.98
C ASP A 139 7.47 15.39 5.54
N ASP A 140 7.89 15.78 4.32
CA ASP A 140 9.20 15.35 3.75
C ASP A 140 10.07 16.41 2.98
N GLU A 141 9.75 17.72 2.92
CA GLU A 141 10.69 18.70 2.32
C GLU A 141 11.71 19.31 3.31
N GLU A 142 12.98 18.94 3.14
CA GLU A 142 14.17 19.47 3.81
C GLU A 142 14.81 20.63 2.99
N GLU A 143 15.02 21.77 3.67
CA GLU A 143 16.02 22.84 3.47
C GLU A 143 16.11 23.64 2.13
N THR A 144 15.58 24.86 2.17
CA THR A 144 16.34 26.06 1.73
C THR A 144 16.53 27.00 2.92
N GLU A 145 17.79 27.34 3.17
CA GLU A 145 18.29 28.19 4.25
C GLU A 145 17.55 29.54 4.35
N GLU A 146 16.67 29.68 5.35
CA GLU A 146 16.38 30.96 6.00
C GLU A 146 15.78 30.66 7.39
N ALA A 147 16.61 30.78 8.43
CA ALA A 147 16.37 30.61 9.87
C ALA A 147 14.93 30.18 10.29
N PRO A 148 14.69 28.91 10.68
CA PRO A 148 13.35 28.47 11.02
C PRO A 148 12.96 28.98 12.41
N SER A 149 11.88 29.77 12.43
CA SER A 149 10.97 29.85 13.56
C SER A 149 10.54 28.43 13.96
N PRO A 150 10.38 28.12 15.27
CA PRO A 150 10.19 26.75 15.73
C PRO A 150 8.92 26.16 15.10
N SER A 151 9.11 25.17 14.22
CA SER A 151 8.04 24.34 13.68
C SER A 151 7.41 23.59 14.85
N ILE A 152 6.18 23.95 15.17
CA ILE A 152 5.43 23.31 16.27
C ILE A 152 5.04 21.91 15.79
N ILE A 153 5.76 20.88 16.27
CA ILE A 153 5.43 19.47 16.02
C ILE A 153 4.08 19.16 16.66
N LEU A 154 3.12 18.64 15.89
CA LEU A 154 1.80 18.25 16.38
C LEU A 154 1.70 16.73 16.54
N ASP A 155 1.01 16.30 17.60
CA ASP A 155 0.71 14.88 17.84
C ASP A 155 -0.58 14.39 17.16
N ASP A 156 -0.91 13.10 17.29
CA ASP A 156 -2.14 12.48 16.75
C ASP A 156 -3.44 13.15 17.24
N CYS A 157 -3.37 13.99 18.29
CA CYS A 157 -4.47 14.76 18.84
C CYS A 157 -4.42 16.24 18.45
N ASN A 158 -3.55 16.59 17.49
CA ASN A 158 -3.34 17.94 16.98
C ASN A 158 -2.89 18.93 18.07
N ARG A 159 -2.13 18.44 19.06
CA ARG A 159 -1.53 19.23 20.15
C ARG A 159 -0.04 19.37 19.93
N SER A 160 0.52 20.51 20.34
CA SER A 160 1.98 20.71 20.30
C SER A 160 2.68 19.69 21.20
N VAL A 161 3.61 18.93 20.64
CA VAL A 161 4.48 18.02 21.39
C VAL A 161 5.45 18.87 22.21
N PRO A 162 5.48 18.74 23.55
CA PRO A 162 6.48 19.44 24.36
C PRO A 162 7.91 19.04 23.99
N ASP A 163 8.85 19.99 24.00
CA ASP A 163 10.26 19.75 23.62
C ASP A 163 10.90 18.56 24.33
N HIS A 164 10.61 18.35 25.61
CA HIS A 164 11.16 17.21 26.36
C HIS A 164 10.51 15.86 26.03
N LEU A 165 9.47 15.85 25.19
CA LEU A 165 8.80 14.67 24.66
C LEU A 165 9.04 14.45 23.16
N SER A 166 9.74 15.35 22.45
CA SER A 166 10.01 15.21 21.01
C SER A 166 10.71 13.89 20.68
N ALA A 167 11.72 13.50 21.46
CA ALA A 167 12.42 12.22 21.29
C ALA A 167 11.49 10.99 21.44
N HIS A 168 10.44 11.09 22.27
CA HIS A 168 9.43 10.03 22.40
C HIS A 168 8.50 9.96 21.20
N TYR A 169 8.16 11.13 20.63
CA TYR A 169 7.39 11.24 19.40
C TYR A 169 8.18 10.72 18.18
N GLU A 170 9.41 11.18 18.00
CA GLU A 170 10.33 10.78 16.91
C GLU A 170 10.61 9.27 16.91
N LEU A 171 10.65 8.63 18.08
CA LEU A 171 10.77 7.17 18.20
C LEU A 171 9.63 6.43 17.47
N GLY A 172 8.47 7.08 17.28
CA GLY A 172 7.33 6.55 16.53
C GLY A 172 7.69 6.09 15.11
N ALA A 173 8.54 6.82 14.39
CA ALA A 173 8.97 6.45 13.05
C ALA A 173 9.77 5.14 13.04
N ARG A 174 10.65 4.96 14.04
CA ARG A 174 11.43 3.73 14.23
C ARG A 174 10.55 2.55 14.62
N ILE A 175 9.54 2.77 15.46
CA ILE A 175 8.53 1.77 15.84
C ILE A 175 7.74 1.33 14.60
N ALA A 176 7.30 2.28 13.76
CA ALA A 176 6.60 1.98 12.51
C ALA A 176 7.47 1.16 11.54
N SER A 177 8.76 1.51 11.43
CA SER A 177 9.72 0.74 10.63
C SER A 177 9.88 -0.70 11.13
N CYS A 178 9.99 -0.90 12.44
CA CYS A 178 10.04 -2.25 13.03
C CYS A 178 8.78 -3.07 12.75
N ALA A 179 7.59 -2.45 12.80
CA ALA A 179 6.34 -3.12 12.45
C ALA A 179 6.30 -3.57 10.99
N ARG A 180 6.83 -2.76 10.05
CA ARG A 180 6.94 -3.13 8.63
C ARG A 180 7.87 -4.32 8.40
N THR A 181 8.96 -4.43 9.18
CA THR A 181 9.84 -5.61 9.12
C THR A 181 9.08 -6.88 9.47
N LEU A 182 8.23 -6.86 10.51
CA LEU A 182 7.40 -8.02 10.88
C LEU A 182 6.39 -8.38 9.78
N ASP A 183 5.85 -7.40 9.06
CA ASP A 183 4.98 -7.67 7.89
C ASP A 183 5.75 -8.31 6.73
N ALA A 184 7.00 -7.92 6.50
CA ALA A 184 7.85 -8.61 5.54
C ALA A 184 8.12 -10.07 5.96
N THR A 185 8.47 -10.30 7.24
CA THR A 185 8.67 -11.66 7.78
C THR A 185 7.42 -12.52 7.71
N LEU A 186 6.23 -11.95 7.96
CA LEU A 186 4.95 -12.65 7.81
C LEU A 186 4.72 -13.12 6.37
N ARG A 187 5.02 -12.27 5.37
CA ARG A 187 4.92 -12.64 3.95
C ARG A 187 5.87 -13.78 3.61
N GLU A 188 7.13 -13.68 4.03
CA GLU A 188 8.13 -14.73 3.80
C GLU A 188 7.74 -16.06 4.46
N LEU A 189 7.26 -16.01 5.71
CA LEU A 189 6.80 -17.20 6.44
C LEU A 189 5.66 -17.91 5.71
N ASN A 190 4.72 -17.16 5.14
CA ASN A 190 3.61 -17.72 4.38
C ASN A 190 4.10 -18.38 3.07
N GLU A 191 5.09 -17.80 2.38
CA GLU A 191 5.71 -18.43 1.22
C GLU A 191 6.47 -19.71 1.59
N LEU A 192 7.22 -19.71 2.70
CA LEU A 192 7.90 -20.90 3.20
C LEU A 192 6.92 -22.03 3.54
N GLY A 193 5.75 -21.69 4.07
CA GLY A 193 4.66 -22.65 4.34
C GLY A 193 4.22 -23.46 3.14
N LYS A 194 4.36 -22.93 1.92
CA LYS A 194 3.92 -23.56 0.66
C LYS A 194 4.96 -24.52 0.07
N LEU A 195 6.20 -24.52 0.58
CA LEU A 195 7.31 -25.30 0.02
C LEU A 195 7.38 -26.72 0.61
N PRO A 196 7.88 -27.72 -0.14
CA PRO A 196 8.12 -29.05 0.40
C PRO A 196 9.15 -28.99 1.53
N GLY A 197 8.89 -29.71 2.63
CA GLY A 197 9.69 -29.67 3.86
C GLY A 197 9.19 -28.69 4.94
N SER A 198 8.12 -27.95 4.67
CA SER A 198 7.45 -27.07 5.65
C SER A 198 6.49 -27.81 6.60
N GLU A 199 6.48 -29.15 6.60
CA GLU A 199 5.51 -29.99 7.33
C GLU A 199 5.51 -29.76 8.84
N PHE A 200 6.64 -29.31 9.39
CA PHE A 200 6.81 -28.97 10.81
C PHE A 200 6.73 -27.46 11.09
N LEU A 201 6.52 -26.65 10.04
CA LEU A 201 6.38 -25.21 10.15
C LEU A 201 4.91 -24.85 10.43
N HIS A 202 4.59 -24.61 11.69
CA HIS A 202 3.25 -24.17 12.11
C HIS A 202 3.01 -22.70 11.77
N VAL A 203 2.79 -22.41 10.48
CA VAL A 203 2.65 -21.04 9.95
C VAL A 203 1.54 -20.27 10.65
N ALA A 204 0.37 -20.88 10.88
CA ALA A 204 -0.78 -20.21 11.50
C ALA A 204 -0.48 -19.71 12.95
N ASP A 205 0.24 -20.52 13.75
CA ASP A 205 0.61 -20.15 15.11
C ASP A 205 1.65 -19.04 15.13
N LEU A 206 2.66 -19.15 14.26
CA LEU A 206 3.69 -18.14 14.09
C LEU A 206 3.10 -16.82 13.59
N GLU A 207 2.19 -16.87 12.63
CA GLU A 207 1.46 -15.73 12.09
C GLU A 207 0.66 -15.02 13.20
N THR A 208 -0.06 -15.78 14.02
CA THR A 208 -0.82 -15.24 15.15
C THR A 208 0.09 -14.50 16.14
N ARG A 209 1.22 -15.11 16.50
CA ARG A 209 2.20 -14.52 17.41
C ARG A 209 2.88 -13.28 16.84
N LEU A 210 3.28 -13.32 15.57
CA LEU A 210 3.93 -12.20 14.90
C LEU A 210 2.96 -11.02 14.70
N ARG A 211 1.69 -11.28 14.38
CA ARG A 211 0.65 -10.24 14.35
C ARG A 211 0.41 -9.62 15.72
N ALA A 212 0.36 -10.43 16.77
CA ALA A 212 0.24 -9.94 18.14
C ALA A 212 1.44 -9.05 18.53
N ALA A 213 2.66 -9.51 18.27
CA ALA A 213 3.89 -8.73 18.50
C ALA A 213 3.91 -7.42 17.69
N LYS A 214 3.51 -7.47 16.41
CA LYS A 214 3.39 -6.28 15.56
C LYS A 214 2.43 -5.27 16.15
N LYS A 215 1.24 -5.72 16.58
CA LYS A 215 0.24 -4.87 17.21
C LYS A 215 0.79 -4.22 18.48
N GLU A 216 1.44 -4.99 19.36
CA GLU A 216 2.03 -4.48 20.59
C GLU A 216 3.11 -3.42 20.32
N ILE A 217 4.01 -3.67 19.36
CA ILE A 217 5.04 -2.72 18.95
C ILE A 217 4.39 -1.43 18.44
N ARG A 218 3.46 -1.55 17.48
CA ARG A 218 2.79 -0.41 16.85
C ARG A 218 1.99 0.42 17.85
N ASP A 219 1.32 -0.23 18.80
CA ASP A 219 0.48 0.43 19.80
C ASP A 219 1.33 1.00 20.97
N SER A 220 2.63 0.72 21.02
CA SER A 220 3.56 1.31 22.01
C SER A 220 4.05 2.71 21.65
N ARG A 221 3.75 3.21 20.44
CA ARG A 221 4.16 4.54 20.00
C ARG A 221 3.50 5.64 20.83
N TYR A 222 4.18 6.77 20.93
CA TYR A 222 3.64 8.01 21.50
C TYR A 222 2.33 8.36 20.78
N TRP A 223 1.28 8.67 21.55
CA TRP A 223 0.01 9.12 21.01
C TRP A 223 -0.23 10.59 21.34
N THR A 224 -0.12 10.97 22.62
CA THR A 224 -0.25 12.37 23.05
C THR A 224 0.40 12.60 24.41
N ALA A 225 0.72 13.86 24.72
CA ALA A 225 1.13 14.28 26.05
C ALA A 225 0.01 13.99 27.05
N CYS A 226 0.35 13.54 28.26
CA CYS A 226 -0.65 13.11 29.22
C CYS A 226 -1.67 14.22 29.51
N PRO A 227 -2.99 14.01 29.30
CA PRO A 227 -3.98 15.08 29.44
C PRO A 227 -4.11 15.60 30.87
N ARG A 228 -3.72 14.79 31.86
CA ARG A 228 -3.84 15.12 33.28
C ARG A 228 -2.70 16.00 33.80
N CYS A 229 -1.49 15.79 33.27
CA CYS A 229 -0.30 16.47 33.74
C CYS A 229 0.38 17.32 32.66
N ASP A 230 -0.21 17.33 31.46
CA ASP A 230 0.24 18.06 30.29
C ASP A 230 1.70 17.81 29.92
N GLY A 231 2.13 16.56 29.99
CA GLY A 231 3.54 16.23 29.76
C GLY A 231 4.48 16.63 30.90
N SER A 232 3.98 17.22 31.99
CA SER A 232 4.79 17.74 33.09
C SER A 232 4.57 16.97 34.40
N GLY A 233 5.54 16.98 35.30
CA GLY A 233 5.35 16.54 36.69
C GLY A 233 5.17 15.03 36.94
N LYS A 234 4.69 14.73 38.15
CA LYS A 234 4.40 13.38 38.66
C LYS A 234 2.91 13.07 38.48
N CYS A 235 2.58 11.99 37.79
CA CYS A 235 1.20 11.66 37.45
C CYS A 235 0.99 10.14 37.43
N ASP A 236 -0.04 9.70 38.13
CA ASP A 236 -0.39 8.27 38.25
C ASP A 236 -1.01 7.72 36.96
N LEU A 237 -1.68 8.57 36.16
CA LEU A 237 -2.34 8.17 34.91
C LEU A 237 -1.32 7.67 33.86
N CYS A 238 -0.21 8.40 33.69
CA CYS A 238 0.85 8.03 32.76
C CYS A 238 1.98 7.22 33.42
N GLY A 239 1.85 6.88 34.70
CA GLY A 239 2.88 6.16 35.46
C GLY A 239 4.25 6.85 35.41
N PHE A 240 4.27 8.18 35.58
CA PHE A 240 5.47 9.03 35.48
C PHE A 240 6.14 9.11 34.11
N ARG A 241 5.54 8.55 33.06
CA ARG A 241 6.06 8.58 31.68
C ARG A 241 5.76 9.90 30.96
N ARG A 242 4.84 10.71 31.49
CA ARG A 242 4.43 12.04 30.97
C ARG A 242 3.69 12.03 29.63
N PHE A 243 3.65 10.92 28.91
CA PHE A 243 2.83 10.74 27.71
C PHE A 243 1.94 9.49 27.81
N ILE A 244 0.97 9.40 26.92
CA ILE A 244 0.09 8.23 26.76
C ILE A 244 0.45 7.57 25.41
N PRO A 245 0.77 6.27 25.38
CA PRO A 245 0.92 5.54 24.13
C PRO A 245 -0.44 5.11 23.56
N VAL A 246 -0.49 4.75 22.29
CA VAL A 246 -1.73 4.35 21.59
C VAL A 246 -2.44 3.19 22.30
N SER A 247 -1.69 2.22 22.82
CA SER A 247 -2.18 1.06 23.58
C SER A 247 -2.99 1.45 24.82
N SER A 248 -2.73 2.63 25.38
CA SER A 248 -3.38 3.14 26.58
C SER A 248 -4.52 4.11 26.28
N LYS A 249 -4.85 4.40 25.01
CA LYS A 249 -5.99 5.24 24.60
C LYS A 249 -7.31 4.78 25.22
N GLY A 250 -7.52 3.47 25.31
CA GLY A 250 -8.73 2.87 25.88
C GLY A 250 -8.88 3.05 27.38
N LEU A 251 -7.79 3.32 28.11
CA LEU A 251 -7.78 3.48 29.57
C LEU A 251 -8.20 4.88 30.02
N LEU A 252 -8.25 5.86 29.11
CA LEU A 252 -8.69 7.21 29.43
C LEU A 252 -10.19 7.26 29.70
N THR A 253 -10.54 7.98 30.76
CA THR A 253 -11.94 8.32 31.10
C THR A 253 -12.52 9.31 30.10
N GLN A 254 -13.86 9.44 30.05
CA GLN A 254 -14.50 10.39 29.13
C GLN A 254 -14.02 11.84 29.31
N PRO A 255 -13.91 12.38 30.56
CA PRO A 255 -13.40 13.73 30.76
C PRO A 255 -11.96 13.93 30.23
N GLU A 256 -11.10 12.91 30.35
CA GLU A 256 -9.72 12.98 29.86
C GLU A 256 -9.66 12.96 28.33
N LYS A 257 -10.58 12.26 27.66
CA LYS A 257 -10.72 12.26 26.20
C LYS A 257 -11.24 13.60 25.68
N ASP A 258 -12.19 14.21 26.39
CA ASP A 258 -12.78 15.50 26.02
C ASP A 258 -11.72 16.62 26.00
N VAL A 259 -10.73 16.56 26.90
CA VAL A 259 -9.59 17.50 26.92
C VAL A 259 -8.69 17.34 25.70
N LEU A 260 -8.51 16.11 25.21
CA LEU A 260 -7.60 15.82 24.12
C LEU A 260 -8.13 16.24 22.75
N LYS A 261 -9.44 16.43 22.58
CA LYS A 261 -10.10 16.84 21.32
C LYS A 261 -9.72 16.02 20.08
N CYS A 262 -9.17 14.81 20.24
CA CYS A 262 -8.91 13.91 19.10
C CYS A 262 -10.23 13.28 18.67
N ASN A 263 -10.65 13.55 17.42
CA ASN A 263 -11.77 12.84 16.77
C ASN A 263 -11.44 11.36 16.55
#